data_AF-A0A175R8Z3-F1
#
_entry.id   AF-A0A175R8Z3-F1
#
_cell.length_a   1.000
_cell.length_b   1.000
_cell.length_c   1.000
_cell.angle_alpha   90.00
_cell.angle_beta   90.00
_cell.angle_gamma   90.00
#
_symmetry.space_group_name_H-M   'P 1'
#
loop_
_entity.id
_entity.type
_entity.pdbx_description
1 polymer ?
#
loop_
_entity_poly.entity_id
_entity_poly.type
_entity_poly.pdbx_seq_one_letter_code
_entity_poly.pdbx_strand_id
1 'polypeptide(L)'
;MAGHHGHAFIDRALYLPKAWTGDPARLKAAHVPPEIGFATKPALALTMIRRAIEAHVRFAFVAADSVYGVGDIEMALRRAGKGYVLGVNA
;
A
#
# COMPACT_ATOMS: atom_id res chain seq x y z
N MET A 1 -3.09 20.24 -5.02
CA MET A 1 -1.88 20.03 -5.84
C MET A 1 -0.70 20.54 -5.03
N ALA A 2 0.22 19.66 -4.62
CA ALA A 2 1.49 20.12 -4.05
C ALA A 2 2.33 20.75 -5.17
N GLY A 3 2.84 21.97 -4.94
CA GLY A 3 3.69 22.68 -5.89
C GLY A 3 5.10 22.09 -5.98
N HIS A 4 6.00 22.75 -6.69
CA HIS A 4 7.38 22.30 -6.96
C HIS A 4 8.21 21.91 -5.72
N HIS A 5 7.84 22.36 -4.52
CA HIS A 5 8.53 22.08 -3.25
C HIS A 5 7.61 21.43 -2.20
N GLY A 6 6.41 21.01 -2.59
CA GLY A 6 5.43 20.45 -1.67
C GLY A 6 5.46 18.92 -1.68
N HIS A 7 5.40 18.32 -0.49
CA HIS A 7 5.06 16.91 -0.34
C HIS A 7 3.57 16.80 -0.03
N ALA A 8 2.85 15.98 -0.79
CA ALA A 8 1.45 15.66 -0.52
C ALA A 8 1.34 14.22 -0.02
N PHE A 9 0.59 14.04 1.05
CA PHE A 9 0.12 12.72 1.45
C PHE A 9 -1.09 12.35 0.59
N ILE A 10 -0.97 11.30 -0.23
CA ILE A 10 -1.96 10.99 -1.28
C ILE A 10 -2.83 9.76 -1.01
N ASP A 11 -2.37 8.82 -0.19
CA ASP A 11 -3.09 7.56 0.05
C ASP A 11 -2.72 6.97 1.42
N ARG A 12 -3.64 6.20 2.01
CA ARG A 12 -3.45 5.46 3.26
C ARG A 12 -4.31 4.21 3.30
N ALA A 13 -3.79 3.16 3.93
CA ALA A 13 -4.56 2.00 4.34
C ALA A 13 -4.17 1.58 5.75
N LEU A 14 -5.16 1.23 6.57
CA LEU A 14 -4.92 0.75 7.93
C LEU A 14 -4.68 -0.76 7.89
N TYR A 15 -3.53 -1.21 8.39
CA TYR A 15 -3.29 -2.63 8.62
C TYR A 15 -4.08 -3.09 9.85
N LEU A 16 -4.96 -4.08 9.66
CA LEU A 16 -5.71 -4.72 10.72
C LEU A 16 -5.25 -6.18 10.86
N PRO A 17 -4.77 -6.61 12.05
CA PRO A 17 -4.38 -8.00 12.27
C PRO A 17 -5.55 -8.97 12.06
N LYS A 18 -5.25 -10.23 11.73
CA LYS A 18 -6.27 -11.28 11.54
C LYS A 18 -7.18 -11.45 12.75
N ALA A 19 -6.63 -11.33 13.97
CA ALA A 19 -7.39 -11.42 15.21
C ALA A 19 -8.43 -10.29 15.38
N TRP A 20 -8.25 -9.14 14.72
CA TRP A 20 -9.25 -8.06 14.70
C TRP A 20 -10.29 -8.28 13.63
N THR A 21 -9.85 -8.66 12.42
CA THR A 21 -10.76 -8.85 11.28
C THR A 21 -11.66 -10.07 11.43
N GLY A 22 -11.31 -11.00 12.33
CA GLY A 22 -12.17 -12.10 12.76
C GLY A 22 -13.22 -11.75 13.82
N ASP A 23 -13.29 -10.49 14.28
CA ASP A 23 -14.26 -10.02 15.28
C ASP A 23 -15.12 -8.88 14.70
N PRO A 24 -16.27 -9.20 14.05
CA PRO A 24 -17.13 -8.20 13.43
C PRO A 24 -17.71 -7.17 14.41
N ALA A 25 -17.94 -7.57 15.66
CA ALA A 25 -18.47 -6.67 16.69
C ALA A 25 -17.43 -5.60 17.03
N ARG A 26 -16.18 -6.01 17.20
CA ARG A 26 -15.05 -5.10 17.40
C ARG A 26 -14.82 -4.18 16.20
N LEU A 27 -14.86 -4.70 14.98
CA LEU A 27 -14.72 -3.87 13.77
C LEU A 27 -15.81 -2.81 13.68
N LYS A 28 -17.07 -3.20 13.94
CA LYS A 28 -18.21 -2.28 13.96
C LYS A 28 -18.04 -1.21 15.04
N ALA A 29 -17.61 -1.58 16.24
CA ALA A 29 -17.34 -0.63 17.32
C ALA A 29 -16.20 0.35 16.98
N ALA A 30 -15.22 -0.10 16.18
CA ALA A 30 -14.14 0.73 15.66
C ALA A 30 -14.48 1.46 14.34
N HIS A 31 -15.74 1.40 13.90
CA HIS A 31 -16.22 2.00 12.64
C HIS A 31 -15.46 1.55 11.38
N VAL A 32 -14.95 0.32 11.39
CA VAL A 32 -14.33 -0.28 10.20
C VAL A 32 -15.44 -0.72 9.23
N PRO A 33 -15.36 -0.36 7.93
CA PRO A 33 -16.34 -0.80 6.95
C PRO A 33 -16.44 -2.34 6.86
N PRO A 34 -17.64 -2.91 6.68
CA PRO A 34 -17.87 -4.35 6.75
C PRO A 34 -17.16 -5.16 5.65
N GLU A 35 -16.80 -4.52 4.54
CA GLU A 35 -16.05 -5.12 3.43
C GLU A 35 -14.55 -5.30 3.72
N ILE A 36 -14.04 -4.73 4.82
CA ILE A 36 -12.62 -4.80 5.16
C ILE A 36 -12.30 -6.14 5.81
N GLY A 37 -11.69 -7.01 5.02
CA GLY A 37 -11.06 -8.25 5.48
C GLY A 37 -9.59 -8.09 5.87
N PHE A 38 -8.97 -9.20 6.29
CA PHE A 38 -7.53 -9.25 6.54
C PHE A 38 -6.74 -9.03 5.23
N ALA A 39 -5.77 -8.13 5.28
CA ALA A 39 -4.76 -7.97 4.23
C ALA A 39 -3.38 -7.80 4.85
N THR A 40 -2.37 -8.43 4.24
CA THR A 40 -0.98 -8.23 4.67
C THR A 40 -0.51 -6.82 4.31
N LYS A 41 0.51 -6.31 5.03
CA LYS A 41 1.09 -5.00 4.71
C LYS A 41 1.54 -4.90 3.23
N PRO A 42 2.22 -5.91 2.64
CA PRO A 42 2.58 -5.86 1.23
C PRO A 42 1.38 -5.84 0.29
N ALA A 43 0.31 -6.59 0.59
CA ALA A 43 -0.91 -6.58 -0.22
C ALA A 43 -1.59 -5.19 -0.22
N LEU A 44 -1.63 -4.53 0.95
CA LEU A 44 -2.14 -3.16 1.07
C LEU A 44 -1.28 -2.17 0.26
N ALA A 45 0.04 -2.23 0.41
CA ALA A 45 0.96 -1.37 -0.33
C ALA A 45 0.84 -1.57 -1.85
N LEU A 46 0.76 -2.82 -2.32
CA LEU A 46 0.56 -3.12 -3.74
C LEU A 46 -0.75 -2.53 -4.26
N THR A 47 -1.83 -2.62 -3.48
CA THR A 47 -3.12 -2.03 -3.86
C THR A 47 -3.02 -0.50 -3.98
N MET A 48 -2.35 0.16 -3.03
CA MET A 48 -2.11 1.61 -3.09
C MET A 48 -1.28 2.01 -4.32
N ILE A 49 -0.22 1.26 -4.64
CA ILE A 49 0.62 1.49 -5.82
C ILE A 49 -0.21 1.37 -7.10
N ARG A 50 -1.05 0.34 -7.22
CA ARG A 50 -1.95 0.16 -8.37
C ARG A 50 -2.91 1.33 -8.52
N ARG A 51 -3.56 1.76 -7.43
CA ARG A 51 -4.43 2.95 -7.45
C ARG A 51 -3.70 4.21 -7.90
N ALA A 52 -2.46 4.43 -7.44
CA ALA A 52 -1.67 5.59 -7.86
C ALA A 52 -1.33 5.54 -9.35
N ILE A 53 -1.03 4.36 -9.90
CA ILE A 53 -0.78 4.16 -11.33
C ILE A 53 -2.05 4.40 -12.14
N GLU A 54 -3.18 3.80 -11.74
CA GLU A 54 -4.49 3.95 -12.39
C GLU A 54 -4.99 5.40 -12.37
N ALA A 55 -4.74 6.11 -11.27
CA ALA A 55 -5.04 7.53 -11.15
C ALA A 55 -4.04 8.44 -11.89
N HIS A 56 -3.08 7.86 -12.64
CA HIS A 56 -2.06 8.57 -13.40
C HIS A 56 -1.24 9.55 -12.55
N VAL A 57 -1.00 9.20 -11.28
CA VAL A 57 -0.15 10.00 -10.40
C VAL A 57 1.26 10.04 -10.98
N ARG A 58 1.82 11.24 -11.09
CA ARG A 58 3.19 11.42 -11.57
C ARG A 58 4.19 11.07 -10.48
N PHE A 59 4.85 9.92 -10.61
CA PHE A 59 5.98 9.51 -9.78
C PHE A 59 6.97 8.68 -10.60
N ALA A 60 8.26 8.76 -10.25
CA ALA A 60 9.35 8.10 -10.95
C ALA A 60 9.71 6.73 -10.34
N PHE A 61 9.70 6.62 -9.02
CA PHE A 61 10.05 5.39 -8.31
C PHE A 61 9.27 5.22 -7.01
N VAL A 62 9.30 4.00 -6.46
CA VAL A 62 8.82 3.69 -5.10
C VAL A 62 10.00 3.24 -4.25
N ALA A 63 10.08 3.74 -3.01
CA ALA A 63 11.00 3.24 -2.00
C ALA A 63 10.21 2.53 -0.89
N ALA A 64 10.64 1.34 -0.48
CA ALA A 64 9.98 0.58 0.59
C ALA A 64 10.98 -0.30 1.36
N ASP A 65 10.66 -0.60 2.62
CA ASP A 65 11.48 -1.48 3.47
C ASP A 65 11.40 -2.96 3.06
N SER A 66 12.19 -3.81 3.72
CA SER A 66 12.34 -5.22 3.36
C SER A 66 11.09 -6.08 3.53
N VAL A 67 10.11 -5.66 4.34
CA VAL A 67 8.82 -6.36 4.46
C VAL A 67 8.03 -6.26 3.16
N TYR A 68 8.29 -5.22 2.36
CA TYR A 68 7.64 -4.98 1.06
C TYR A 68 8.49 -5.40 -0.14
N GLY A 69 9.74 -5.81 0.09
CA GLY A 69 10.78 -5.68 -0.92
C GLY A 69 10.92 -6.83 -1.91
N VAL A 70 10.08 -7.86 -1.86
CA VAL A 70 10.20 -9.04 -2.74
C VAL A 70 8.85 -9.50 -3.26
N GLY A 71 8.83 -10.01 -4.50
CA GLY A 71 7.65 -10.61 -5.13
C GLY A 71 6.74 -9.63 -5.87
N ASP A 72 5.47 -9.54 -5.46
CA ASP A 72 4.42 -8.90 -6.27
C ASP A 72 4.59 -7.40 -6.47
N ILE A 73 5.16 -6.69 -5.48
CA ILE A 73 5.38 -5.24 -5.56
C ILE A 73 6.44 -4.93 -6.61
N GLU A 74 7.59 -5.59 -6.56
CA GLU A 74 8.64 -5.46 -7.56
C GLU A 74 8.10 -5.74 -8.96
N MET A 75 7.40 -6.87 -9.11
CA MET A 75 6.84 -7.30 -10.39
C MET A 75 5.80 -6.30 -10.93
N ALA A 76 4.96 -5.72 -10.07
CA ALA A 76 4.01 -4.69 -10.48
C ALA A 76 4.70 -3.40 -10.93
N LEU A 77 5.73 -2.93 -10.21
CA LEU A 77 6.49 -1.74 -10.57
C LEU A 77 7.26 -1.94 -11.89
N ARG A 78 7.90 -3.11 -12.06
CA ARG A 78 8.59 -3.49 -13.29
C ARG A 78 7.63 -3.51 -14.49
N ARG A 79 6.45 -4.12 -14.36
CA ARG A 79 5.43 -4.14 -15.43
C ARG A 79 4.90 -2.75 -15.76
N ALA A 80 4.81 -1.87 -14.77
CA ALA A 80 4.38 -0.49 -14.97
C ALA A 80 5.49 0.45 -15.45
N GLY A 81 6.71 -0.06 -15.68
CA GLY A 81 7.87 0.74 -16.08
C GLY A 81 8.31 1.76 -15.03
N LYS A 82 8.03 1.50 -13.74
CA LYS A 82 8.40 2.38 -12.62
C LYS A 82 9.70 1.89 -11.97
N GLY A 83 10.55 2.84 -11.58
CA GLY A 83 11.75 2.54 -10.79
C GLY A 83 11.38 2.06 -9.38
N TYR A 84 12.29 1.36 -8.73
CA TYR A 84 12.08 0.90 -7.36
C TYR A 84 13.39 0.78 -6.59
N VAL A 85 13.31 1.08 -5.29
CA VAL A 85 14.36 0.82 -4.30
C VAL A 85 13.71 0.06 -3.16
N LEU A 86 13.98 -1.23 -3.10
CA LEU A 86 13.33 -2.14 -2.15
C LEU A 86 14.38 -2.71 -1.22
N GLY A 87 14.15 -2.60 0.09
CA GLY A 87 14.97 -3.31 1.06
C GLY A 87 14.88 -4.81 0.80
N VAL A 88 15.98 -5.54 1.01
CA VAL A 88 15.98 -7.01 0.95
C VAL A 88 16.33 -7.55 2.33
N ASN A 89 15.73 -8.68 2.71
CA ASN A 89 16.20 -9.42 3.87
C ASN A 89 17.42 -10.25 3.44
N ALA A 90 18.48 -10.23 4.25
CA ALA A 90 19.67 -11.05 4.06
C ALA A 90 19.41 -12.51 4.44
#